data_AF-A0A9E4IH86-F1
#
_entry.id   AF-A0A9E4IH86-F1
#
_cell.length_a   1.000
_cell.length_b   1.000
_cell.length_c   1.000
_cell.angle_alpha   90.00
_cell.angle_beta   90.00
_cell.angle_gamma   90.00
#
_symmetry.space_group_name_H-M   'P 1'
#
loop_
_entity.id
_entity.type
_entity.pdbx_description
1 polymer ?
#
loop_
_entity_poly.entity_id
_entity_poly.type
_entity_poly.pdbx_seq_one_letter_code
_entity_poly.pdbx_strand_id
1 'polypeptide(L)'
;MARVVHYLNQFFGGLGGEDQAGMGPVSEPGPVGSGRGLTRFLEGENRIVGTVIGGDNYMAQGGSRAVDEVIGLISRFDPDVVVAGPAFGSGRYGLACGAVCAAVIEHIGVPAVTGLHADSPGAEEYRAWVPILATAETAAGMTTALERLAHLASRLGRGEALGSAAEESALTKGLRRNTFEDLRGSTRAIEMLLTKMRGESFATEWPLPSYEPAEASEPIASGASFRLALVTEAGMVPAGNPDRLPSGWATDWLSYPIHGREGFAEGEFESVHGGIDTSFANQDPDRQVPLDAARSMEQEGRLSLHPELLSTTGNMGTLRDMTRIGAEMGRALIADGVQAAIVGST
;
A
#
# COMPACT_ATOMS: atom_id res chain seq x y z
N MET A 1 -22.24 -27.94 9.15
CA MET A 1 -22.89 -27.25 8.02
C MET A 1 -22.70 -25.76 8.21
N ALA A 2 -21.93 -25.09 7.35
CA ALA A 2 -21.79 -23.64 7.39
C ALA A 2 -22.90 -22.95 6.58
N ARG A 3 -23.44 -21.87 7.15
CA ARG A 3 -24.41 -20.96 6.54
C ARG A 3 -23.66 -19.84 5.84
N VAL A 4 -23.61 -19.92 4.52
CA VAL A 4 -22.94 -18.93 3.68
C VAL A 4 -23.94 -17.83 3.34
N VAL A 5 -23.56 -16.57 3.55
CA VAL A 5 -24.28 -15.43 2.96
C VAL A 5 -23.45 -14.85 1.83
N HIS A 6 -24.08 -14.60 0.69
CA HIS A 6 -23.41 -14.11 -0.51
C HIS A 6 -23.81 -12.67 -0.79
N TYR A 7 -22.84 -11.74 -0.81
CA TYR A 7 -23.05 -10.37 -1.24
C TYR A 7 -22.68 -10.18 -2.71
N LEU A 8 -23.60 -9.58 -3.48
CA LEU A 8 -23.46 -9.32 -4.91
C LEU A 8 -23.84 -7.88 -5.28
N ASN A 9 -23.35 -7.38 -6.42
CA ASN A 9 -23.94 -6.20 -7.03
C ASN A 9 -25.20 -6.54 -7.84
N GLN A 10 -25.90 -5.50 -8.30
CA GLN A 10 -27.11 -5.63 -9.10
C GLN A 10 -26.92 -6.48 -10.37
N PHE A 11 -25.75 -6.40 -11.00
CA PHE A 11 -25.43 -7.15 -12.23
C PHE A 11 -25.27 -8.64 -11.96
N PHE A 12 -24.38 -9.01 -11.04
CA PHE A 12 -24.16 -10.42 -10.70
C PHE A 12 -25.31 -11.02 -9.91
N GLY A 13 -26.11 -10.20 -9.24
CA GLY A 13 -27.40 -10.57 -8.65
C GLY A 13 -28.53 -10.76 -9.67
N GLY A 14 -28.32 -10.39 -10.94
CA GLY A 14 -29.31 -10.58 -12.01
C GLY A 14 -30.49 -9.60 -11.97
N LEU A 15 -30.35 -8.45 -11.30
CA LEU A 15 -31.39 -7.43 -11.17
C LEU A 15 -31.31 -6.35 -12.26
N GLY A 16 -30.16 -6.16 -12.91
CA GLY A 16 -30.00 -5.20 -14.00
C GLY A 16 -28.55 -4.74 -14.17
N GLY A 17 -28.31 -3.81 -15.09
CA GLY A 17 -26.99 -3.26 -15.36
C GLY A 17 -26.75 -1.93 -14.64
N GLU A 18 -26.20 -0.96 -15.36
CA GLU A 18 -25.96 0.40 -14.86
C GLU A 18 -27.26 1.15 -14.53
N ASP A 19 -28.36 0.83 -15.21
CA ASP A 19 -29.68 1.42 -14.97
C ASP A 19 -30.22 1.11 -13.57
N GLN A 20 -29.82 -0.02 -12.99
CA GLN A 20 -30.16 -0.42 -11.62
C GLN A 20 -29.05 -0.14 -10.61
N ALA A 21 -27.93 0.48 -10.99
CA ALA A 21 -26.80 0.70 -10.09
C ALA A 21 -27.12 1.61 -8.88
N GLY A 22 -28.18 2.42 -8.96
CA GLY A 22 -28.64 3.27 -7.86
C GLY A 22 -29.58 2.60 -6.86
N MET A 23 -29.90 1.31 -7.04
CA MET A 23 -30.85 0.63 -6.17
C MET A 23 -30.29 0.44 -4.75
N GLY A 24 -31.16 0.61 -3.75
CA GLY A 24 -30.84 0.26 -2.37
C GLY A 24 -30.67 -1.26 -2.19
N PRO A 25 -30.11 -1.69 -1.05
CA PRO A 25 -29.80 -3.10 -0.84
C PRO A 25 -31.07 -3.92 -0.64
N VAL A 26 -31.12 -5.09 -1.27
CA VAL A 26 -32.19 -6.08 -1.14
C VAL A 26 -31.63 -7.44 -0.75
N SER A 27 -32.47 -8.34 -0.26
CA SER A 27 -32.05 -9.68 0.14
C SER A 27 -33.03 -10.74 -0.34
N GLU A 28 -32.49 -11.85 -0.85
CA GLU A 28 -33.23 -13.01 -1.31
C GLU A 28 -32.79 -14.26 -0.53
N PRO A 29 -33.73 -15.16 -0.15
CA PRO A 29 -33.37 -16.42 0.48
C PRO A 29 -32.71 -17.36 -0.54
N GLY A 30 -31.60 -18.00 -0.13
CA GLY A 30 -30.86 -18.94 -0.99
C GLY A 30 -29.99 -18.29 -2.08
N PRO A 31 -29.52 -19.08 -3.07
CA PRO A 31 -28.57 -18.63 -4.07
C PRO A 31 -29.24 -17.89 -5.24
N VAL A 32 -28.76 -16.66 -5.51
CA VAL A 32 -29.16 -15.84 -6.66
C VAL A 32 -27.96 -15.56 -7.57
N GLY A 33 -28.20 -15.40 -8.86
CA GLY A 33 -27.19 -14.95 -9.81
C GLY A 33 -25.93 -15.84 -9.82
N SER A 34 -24.75 -15.22 -9.68
CA SER A 34 -23.47 -15.95 -9.59
C SER A 34 -23.37 -16.86 -8.35
N GLY A 35 -24.17 -16.63 -7.31
CA GLY A 35 -24.28 -17.52 -6.15
C GLY A 35 -24.78 -18.94 -6.49
N ARG A 36 -25.51 -19.09 -7.60
CA ARG A 36 -25.85 -20.41 -8.15
C ARG A 36 -24.62 -21.17 -8.64
N GLY A 37 -23.64 -20.45 -9.18
CA GLY A 37 -22.34 -21.01 -9.56
C GLY A 37 -21.51 -21.36 -8.33
N LEU A 38 -21.44 -20.44 -7.36
CA LEU A 38 -20.74 -20.67 -6.08
C LEU A 38 -21.23 -21.93 -5.37
N THR A 39 -22.55 -22.15 -5.35
CA THR A 39 -23.19 -23.31 -4.71
C THR A 39 -22.67 -24.66 -5.24
N ARG A 40 -22.26 -24.72 -6.53
CA ARG A 40 -21.78 -25.97 -7.14
C ARG A 40 -20.42 -26.43 -6.59
N PHE A 41 -19.64 -25.50 -6.06
CA PHE A 41 -18.30 -25.74 -5.55
C PHE A 41 -18.22 -25.74 -4.02
N LEU A 42 -19.33 -25.43 -3.32
CA LEU A 42 -19.36 -25.53 -1.87
C LEU A 42 -19.19 -26.99 -1.44
N GLU A 43 -18.34 -27.21 -0.44
CA GLU A 43 -18.00 -28.55 0.02
C GLU A 43 -18.96 -29.04 1.11
N GLY A 44 -19.16 -30.35 1.15
CA GLY A 44 -19.93 -31.01 2.20
C GLY A 44 -21.38 -30.54 2.22
N GLU A 45 -21.87 -30.19 3.40
CA GLU A 45 -23.26 -29.73 3.60
C GLU A 45 -23.41 -28.21 3.55
N ASN A 46 -22.34 -27.46 3.24
CA ASN A 46 -22.37 -26.00 3.25
C ASN A 46 -23.38 -25.46 2.22
N ARG A 47 -24.13 -24.41 2.57
CA ARG A 47 -25.16 -23.84 1.70
C ARG A 47 -25.25 -22.34 1.80
N ILE A 48 -25.63 -21.72 0.69
CA ILE A 48 -26.04 -20.31 0.69
C ILE A 48 -27.42 -20.20 1.32
N VAL A 49 -27.51 -19.53 2.48
CA VAL A 49 -28.77 -19.31 3.20
C VAL A 49 -29.46 -18.02 2.78
N GLY A 50 -28.69 -17.05 2.28
CA GLY A 50 -29.20 -15.78 1.77
C GLY A 50 -28.22 -15.11 0.83
N THR A 51 -28.76 -14.36 -0.12
CA THR A 51 -28.01 -13.50 -1.02
C THR A 51 -28.44 -12.05 -0.78
N VAL A 52 -27.50 -11.14 -0.56
CA VAL A 52 -27.74 -9.70 -0.41
C VAL A 52 -27.20 -9.00 -1.66
N ILE A 53 -28.00 -8.12 -2.25
CA ILE A 53 -27.69 -7.46 -3.52
C ILE A 53 -27.74 -5.95 -3.31
N GLY A 54 -26.64 -5.24 -3.61
CA GLY A 54 -26.56 -3.78 -3.54
C GLY A 54 -26.24 -3.14 -4.89
N GLY A 55 -26.80 -1.97 -5.17
CA GLY A 55 -26.42 -1.20 -6.37
C GLY A 55 -25.03 -0.57 -6.25
N ASP A 56 -24.20 -0.68 -7.28
CA ASP A 56 -22.84 -0.14 -7.26
C ASP A 56 -22.76 1.37 -6.97
N ASN A 57 -23.66 2.18 -7.53
CA ASN A 57 -23.72 3.62 -7.27
C ASN A 57 -24.26 3.92 -5.87
N TYR A 58 -25.21 3.12 -5.39
CA TYR A 58 -25.73 3.25 -4.03
C TYR A 58 -24.63 3.04 -3.01
N MET A 59 -23.84 1.98 -3.17
CA MET A 59 -22.71 1.68 -2.28
C MET A 59 -21.61 2.73 -2.37
N ALA A 60 -21.25 3.17 -3.58
CA ALA A 60 -20.19 4.16 -3.78
C ALA A 60 -20.54 5.54 -3.19
N GLN A 61 -21.81 5.95 -3.23
CA GLN A 61 -22.25 7.27 -2.75
C GLN A 61 -22.75 7.25 -1.30
N GLY A 62 -23.19 6.09 -0.81
CA GLY A 62 -23.84 5.96 0.50
C GLY A 62 -22.90 5.83 1.69
N GLY A 63 -21.60 5.61 1.47
CA GLY A 63 -20.59 5.51 2.52
C GLY A 63 -20.94 4.47 3.59
N SER A 64 -20.68 4.78 4.86
CA SER A 64 -20.94 3.87 6.00
C SER A 64 -22.41 3.47 6.11
N ARG A 65 -23.35 4.39 5.84
CA ARG A 65 -24.79 4.09 5.91
C ARG A 65 -25.18 2.95 4.97
N ALA A 66 -24.69 2.95 3.73
CA ALA A 66 -25.01 1.88 2.78
C ALA A 66 -24.44 0.53 3.24
N VAL A 67 -23.24 0.54 3.82
CA VAL A 67 -22.62 -0.66 4.39
C VAL A 67 -23.43 -1.17 5.59
N ASP A 68 -23.87 -0.29 6.49
CA ASP A 68 -24.69 -0.60 7.67
C ASP A 68 -26.03 -1.26 7.28
N GLU A 69 -26.67 -0.75 6.23
CA GLU A 69 -27.90 -1.34 5.70
C GLU A 69 -27.65 -2.75 5.13
N VAL A 70 -26.54 -2.96 4.41
CA VAL A 70 -26.14 -4.27 3.88
C VAL A 70 -25.82 -5.27 4.99
N ILE A 71 -25.00 -4.91 5.98
CA ILE A 71 -24.67 -5.82 7.09
C ILE A 71 -25.90 -6.13 7.95
N GLY A 72 -26.84 -5.19 8.05
CA GLY A 72 -28.12 -5.40 8.71
C GLY A 72 -28.98 -6.45 8.01
N LEU A 73 -28.92 -6.54 6.67
CA LEU A 73 -29.56 -7.61 5.90
C LEU A 73 -28.81 -8.94 6.04
N ILE A 74 -27.48 -8.91 5.94
CA ILE A 74 -26.62 -10.10 6.10
C ILE A 74 -26.88 -10.77 7.45
N SER A 75 -26.92 -9.99 8.53
CA SER A 75 -27.11 -10.50 9.90
C SER A 75 -28.42 -11.27 10.10
N ARG A 76 -29.48 -10.97 9.32
CA ARG A 76 -30.78 -11.65 9.43
C ARG A 76 -30.73 -13.11 9.00
N PHE A 77 -29.74 -13.48 8.19
CA PHE A 77 -29.53 -14.86 7.78
C PHE A 77 -28.64 -15.63 8.75
N ASP A 78 -28.08 -14.95 9.76
CA ASP A 78 -27.18 -15.50 10.76
C ASP A 78 -26.04 -16.29 10.06
N PRO A 79 -25.08 -15.60 9.42
CA PRO A 79 -24.03 -16.24 8.65
C PRO A 79 -23.00 -16.93 9.55
N ASP A 80 -22.43 -18.05 9.09
CA ASP A 80 -21.18 -18.60 9.65
C ASP A 80 -19.96 -18.12 8.84
N VAL A 81 -20.17 -17.72 7.58
CA VAL A 81 -19.17 -17.13 6.69
C VAL A 81 -19.86 -16.25 5.64
N VAL A 82 -19.22 -15.16 5.26
CA VAL A 82 -19.71 -14.26 4.19
C VAL A 82 -18.75 -14.29 3.00
N VAL A 83 -19.33 -14.41 1.81
CA VAL A 83 -18.61 -14.24 0.54
C VAL A 83 -19.11 -12.96 -0.12
N ALA A 84 -18.23 -12.03 -0.48
CA ALA A 84 -18.56 -10.88 -1.32
C ALA A 84 -17.88 -11.02 -2.68
N GLY A 85 -18.57 -10.72 -3.78
CA GLY A 85 -17.98 -10.86 -5.11
C GLY A 85 -18.16 -12.27 -5.71
N PRO A 86 -17.28 -12.71 -6.63
CA PRO A 86 -16.05 -12.05 -7.07
C PRO A 86 -16.33 -10.75 -7.82
N ALA A 87 -15.48 -9.75 -7.62
CA ALA A 87 -15.59 -8.42 -8.21
C ALA A 87 -14.51 -8.11 -9.28
N PHE A 88 -13.50 -8.97 -9.43
CA PHE A 88 -12.45 -8.84 -10.43
C PHE A 88 -11.76 -7.47 -10.39
N GLY A 89 -11.51 -6.83 -11.53
CA GLY A 89 -10.98 -5.46 -11.61
C GLY A 89 -12.01 -4.35 -11.42
N SER A 90 -13.24 -4.63 -10.97
CA SER A 90 -14.28 -3.60 -10.86
C SER A 90 -13.96 -2.56 -9.79
N GLY A 91 -14.04 -1.28 -10.14
CA GLY A 91 -13.80 -0.16 -9.22
C GLY A 91 -14.85 -0.07 -8.10
N ARG A 92 -16.09 0.35 -8.43
CA ARG A 92 -17.15 0.56 -7.43
C ARG A 92 -17.54 -0.72 -6.72
N TYR A 93 -17.73 -1.81 -7.47
CA TYR A 93 -18.14 -3.08 -6.89
C TYR A 93 -17.02 -3.70 -6.04
N GLY A 94 -15.76 -3.57 -6.45
CA GLY A 94 -14.62 -4.05 -5.68
C GLY A 94 -14.49 -3.35 -4.34
N LEU A 95 -14.62 -2.02 -4.32
CA LEU A 95 -14.67 -1.23 -3.07
C LEU A 95 -15.83 -1.65 -2.17
N ALA A 96 -17.02 -1.86 -2.75
CA ALA A 96 -18.18 -2.32 -2.00
C ALA A 96 -17.97 -3.70 -1.37
N CYS A 97 -17.38 -4.65 -2.11
CA CYS A 97 -17.08 -5.99 -1.59
C CYS A 97 -16.06 -5.93 -0.44
N GLY A 98 -15.00 -5.14 -0.59
CA GLY A 98 -14.01 -4.93 0.46
C GLY A 98 -14.62 -4.32 1.72
N ALA A 99 -15.42 -3.25 1.56
CA ALA A 99 -16.11 -2.57 2.65
C ALA A 99 -17.08 -3.49 3.41
N VAL A 100 -17.90 -4.26 2.69
CA VAL A 100 -18.83 -5.21 3.29
C VAL A 100 -18.08 -6.30 4.05
N CYS A 101 -17.03 -6.89 3.47
CA CYS A 101 -16.23 -7.90 4.17
C CYS A 101 -15.58 -7.34 5.45
N ALA A 102 -15.00 -6.14 5.38
CA ALA A 102 -14.40 -5.48 6.54
C ALA A 102 -15.43 -5.26 7.66
N ALA A 103 -16.59 -4.70 7.32
CA ALA A 103 -17.66 -4.45 8.27
C ALA A 103 -18.25 -5.74 8.86
N VAL A 104 -18.37 -6.82 8.08
CA VAL A 104 -18.79 -8.14 8.60
C VAL A 104 -17.79 -8.67 9.63
N ILE A 105 -16.49 -8.62 9.32
CA ILE A 105 -15.44 -9.09 10.23
C ILE A 105 -15.44 -8.28 11.52
N GLU A 106 -15.58 -6.95 11.43
CA GLU A 106 -15.52 -6.05 12.57
C GLU A 106 -16.78 -6.08 13.43
N HIS A 107 -17.97 -6.04 12.82
CA HIS A 107 -19.23 -5.83 13.54
C HIS A 107 -20.05 -7.10 13.77
N ILE A 108 -19.97 -8.08 12.87
CA ILE A 108 -20.67 -9.37 13.03
C ILE A 108 -19.75 -10.39 13.70
N GLY A 109 -18.44 -10.33 13.43
CA GLY A 109 -17.44 -11.21 14.05
C GLY A 109 -17.33 -12.58 13.39
N VAL A 110 -17.80 -12.71 12.13
CA VAL A 110 -17.68 -13.95 11.35
C VAL A 110 -16.68 -13.79 10.21
N PRO A 111 -16.02 -14.87 9.75
CA PRO A 111 -15.11 -14.80 8.62
C PRO A 111 -15.80 -14.26 7.36
N ALA A 112 -15.11 -13.37 6.64
CA ALA A 112 -15.55 -12.88 5.34
C ALA A 112 -14.40 -12.95 4.32
N VAL A 113 -14.73 -13.23 3.06
CA VAL A 113 -13.78 -13.34 1.96
C VAL A 113 -14.33 -12.69 0.69
N THR A 114 -13.44 -12.09 -0.10
CA THR A 114 -13.77 -11.56 -1.43
C THR A 114 -12.76 -12.02 -2.49
N GLY A 115 -13.11 -11.86 -3.76
CA GLY A 115 -12.23 -12.13 -4.90
C GLY A 115 -12.06 -10.88 -5.76
N LEU A 116 -10.83 -10.36 -5.85
CA LEU A 116 -10.49 -9.13 -6.57
C LEU A 116 -9.21 -9.29 -7.40
N HIS A 117 -9.10 -8.48 -8.45
CA HIS A 117 -7.84 -8.29 -9.16
C HIS A 117 -6.89 -7.43 -8.29
N ALA A 118 -5.58 -7.66 -8.40
CA ALA A 118 -4.56 -6.99 -7.59
C ALA A 118 -4.60 -5.46 -7.73
N ASP A 119 -4.92 -4.97 -8.93
CA ASP A 119 -4.96 -3.54 -9.26
C ASP A 119 -6.35 -2.90 -9.03
N SER A 120 -7.30 -3.64 -8.44
CA SER A 120 -8.59 -3.04 -8.12
C SER A 120 -8.47 -2.09 -6.93
N PRO A 121 -9.18 -0.94 -6.91
CA PRO A 121 -9.17 -0.02 -5.76
C PRO A 121 -9.58 -0.70 -4.44
N GLY A 122 -10.49 -1.68 -4.50
CA GLY A 122 -10.88 -2.47 -3.33
C GLY A 122 -9.76 -3.38 -2.81
N ALA A 123 -8.89 -3.89 -3.68
CA ALA A 123 -7.74 -4.68 -3.26
C ALA A 123 -6.71 -3.80 -2.54
N GLU A 124 -6.41 -2.62 -3.08
CA GLU A 124 -5.48 -1.67 -2.47
C GLU A 124 -5.93 -1.26 -1.06
N GLU A 125 -7.19 -0.83 -0.93
CA GLU A 125 -7.75 -0.33 0.33
C GLU A 125 -7.90 -1.42 1.40
N TYR A 126 -8.40 -2.62 1.03
CA TYR A 126 -8.87 -3.60 2.01
C TYR A 126 -7.94 -4.81 2.21
N ARG A 127 -6.89 -5.01 1.39
CA ARG A 127 -5.99 -6.19 1.52
C ARG A 127 -5.33 -6.36 2.88
N ALA A 128 -5.12 -5.27 3.62
CA ALA A 128 -4.55 -5.36 4.97
C ALA A 128 -5.50 -6.03 5.98
N TRP A 129 -6.81 -5.93 5.73
CA TRP A 129 -7.87 -6.30 6.69
C TRP A 129 -8.60 -7.56 6.23
N VAL A 130 -8.99 -7.60 4.96
CA VAL A 130 -9.86 -8.64 4.38
C VAL A 130 -9.02 -9.71 3.67
N PRO A 131 -9.32 -11.01 3.81
CA PRO A 131 -8.81 -12.04 2.91
C PRO A 131 -9.34 -11.83 1.48
N ILE A 132 -8.45 -11.57 0.52
CA ILE A 132 -8.81 -11.29 -0.87
C ILE A 132 -8.17 -12.34 -1.78
N LEU A 133 -8.98 -13.19 -2.41
CA LEU A 133 -8.51 -14.11 -3.44
C LEU A 133 -8.12 -13.36 -4.71
N ALA A 134 -6.97 -13.70 -5.28
CA ALA A 134 -6.52 -13.14 -6.54
C ALA A 134 -7.38 -13.70 -7.69
N THR A 135 -8.04 -12.82 -8.44
CA THR A 135 -8.84 -13.18 -9.60
C THR A 135 -8.21 -12.69 -10.91
N ALA A 136 -8.72 -13.17 -12.04
CA ALA A 136 -8.50 -12.50 -13.32
C ALA A 136 -9.05 -11.05 -13.30
N GLU A 137 -8.67 -10.26 -14.30
CA GLU A 137 -9.13 -8.86 -14.44
C GLU A 137 -10.64 -8.78 -14.75
N THR A 138 -11.19 -9.77 -15.47
CA THR A 138 -12.58 -9.75 -15.94
C THR A 138 -13.33 -11.04 -15.58
N ALA A 139 -14.66 -11.00 -15.78
CA ALA A 139 -15.56 -12.13 -15.54
C ALA A 139 -15.28 -13.37 -16.41
N ALA A 140 -14.36 -13.31 -17.38
CA ALA A 140 -13.87 -14.49 -18.08
C ALA A 140 -13.28 -15.54 -17.12
N GLY A 141 -12.73 -15.11 -15.98
CA GLY A 141 -12.21 -15.97 -14.92
C GLY A 141 -13.24 -16.45 -13.89
N MET A 142 -14.55 -16.26 -14.14
CA MET A 142 -15.61 -16.49 -13.15
C MET A 142 -15.60 -17.90 -12.54
N THR A 143 -15.51 -18.94 -13.37
CA THR A 143 -15.58 -20.33 -12.88
C THR A 143 -14.47 -20.61 -11.87
N THR A 144 -13.23 -20.25 -12.19
CA THR A 144 -12.06 -20.43 -11.32
C THR A 144 -12.16 -19.58 -10.05
N ALA A 145 -12.66 -18.34 -10.16
CA ALA A 145 -12.86 -17.47 -9.00
C ALA A 145 -13.91 -18.03 -8.04
N LEU A 146 -15.05 -18.50 -8.55
CA LEU A 146 -16.11 -19.10 -7.74
C LEU A 146 -15.67 -20.42 -7.08
N GLU A 147 -14.96 -21.28 -7.81
CA GLU A 147 -14.40 -22.51 -7.27
C GLU A 147 -13.49 -22.22 -6.06
N ARG A 148 -12.50 -21.34 -6.23
CA ARG A 148 -11.57 -20.96 -5.16
C ARG A 148 -12.27 -20.29 -3.98
N LEU A 149 -13.20 -19.37 -4.24
CA LEU A 149 -14.00 -18.73 -3.19
C LEU A 149 -14.83 -19.75 -2.40
N ALA A 150 -15.45 -20.71 -3.07
CA ALA A 150 -16.27 -21.72 -2.41
C ALA A 150 -15.43 -22.66 -1.52
N HIS A 151 -14.25 -23.08 -1.97
CA HIS A 151 -13.32 -23.87 -1.17
C HIS A 151 -12.85 -23.12 0.07
N LEU A 152 -12.41 -21.87 -0.09
CA LEU A 152 -11.95 -21.06 1.03
C LEU A 152 -13.11 -20.73 2.01
N ALA A 153 -14.28 -20.34 1.50
CA ALA A 153 -15.45 -20.09 2.34
C ALA A 153 -15.88 -21.34 3.10
N SER A 154 -15.82 -22.52 2.46
CA SER A 154 -16.15 -23.80 3.11
C SER A 154 -15.22 -24.12 4.28
N ARG A 155 -13.91 -23.87 4.12
CA ARG A 155 -12.92 -24.04 5.18
C ARG A 155 -13.11 -23.04 6.33
N LEU A 156 -13.26 -21.76 5.99
CA LEU A 156 -13.48 -20.70 6.98
C LEU A 156 -14.78 -20.92 7.78
N GLY A 157 -15.85 -21.35 7.11
CA GLY A 157 -17.11 -21.70 7.77
C GLY A 157 -17.03 -22.94 8.69
N ARG A 158 -15.99 -23.77 8.55
CA ARG A 158 -15.67 -24.86 9.49
C ARG A 158 -14.75 -24.42 10.64
N GLY A 159 -14.36 -23.14 10.67
CA GLY A 159 -13.43 -22.60 11.68
C GLY A 159 -11.97 -22.96 11.41
N GLU A 160 -11.63 -23.40 10.20
CA GLU A 160 -10.22 -23.64 9.83
C GLU A 160 -9.45 -22.33 9.74
N ALA A 161 -8.18 -22.35 10.15
CA ALA A 161 -7.30 -21.19 10.05
C ALA A 161 -6.92 -20.91 8.58
N LEU A 162 -6.83 -19.62 8.25
CA LEU A 162 -6.32 -19.17 6.96
C LEU A 162 -4.81 -19.46 6.86
N GLY A 163 -4.41 -20.11 5.77
CA GLY A 163 -3.01 -20.36 5.43
C GLY A 163 -2.26 -19.11 4.97
N SER A 164 -1.09 -19.32 4.36
CA SER A 164 -0.34 -18.26 3.70
C SER A 164 -1.07 -17.73 2.47
N ALA A 165 -0.76 -16.50 2.06
CA ALA A 165 -1.35 -15.90 0.86
C ALA A 165 -1.08 -16.77 -0.39
N ALA A 166 0.09 -17.41 -0.48
CA ALA A 166 0.44 -18.29 -1.59
C ALA A 166 -0.41 -19.56 -1.60
N GLU A 167 -0.56 -20.25 -0.46
CA GLU A 167 -1.38 -21.46 -0.34
C GLU A 167 -2.85 -21.18 -0.68
N GLU A 168 -3.36 -20.03 -0.23
CA GLU A 168 -4.75 -19.66 -0.45
C GLU A 168 -5.00 -19.01 -1.82
N SER A 169 -3.96 -18.80 -2.65
CA SER A 169 -4.07 -17.98 -3.88
C SER A 169 -4.68 -16.59 -3.62
N ALA A 170 -4.32 -16.00 -2.49
CA ALA A 170 -4.78 -14.71 -2.01
C ALA A 170 -3.74 -13.60 -2.23
N LEU A 171 -4.19 -12.36 -2.28
CA LEU A 171 -3.33 -11.19 -2.23
C LEU A 171 -2.65 -11.10 -0.87
N THR A 172 -1.37 -10.73 -0.85
CA THR A 172 -0.63 -10.60 0.41
C THR A 172 -1.13 -9.42 1.25
N LYS A 173 -1.46 -9.72 2.51
CA LYS A 173 -1.82 -8.70 3.52
C LYS A 173 -0.63 -7.87 3.99
N GLY A 174 0.60 -8.23 3.59
CA GLY A 174 1.83 -7.64 4.15
C GLY A 174 2.12 -8.07 5.60
N LEU A 175 1.29 -8.96 6.18
CA LEU A 175 1.47 -9.50 7.52
C LEU A 175 2.59 -10.53 7.54
N ARG A 176 3.54 -10.36 8.45
CA ARG A 176 4.59 -11.33 8.72
C ARG A 176 4.20 -12.16 9.94
N ARG A 177 4.27 -13.48 9.82
CA ARG A 177 4.06 -14.43 10.91
C ARG A 177 5.32 -15.26 11.08
N ASN A 178 5.74 -15.45 12.33
CA ASN A 178 6.84 -16.36 12.63
C ASN A 178 6.34 -17.80 12.45
N THR A 179 7.04 -18.58 11.65
CA THR A 179 6.77 -20.00 11.41
C THR A 179 8.00 -20.83 11.77
N PHE A 180 7.78 -22.10 12.12
CA PHE A 180 8.86 -23.08 12.21
C PHE A 180 9.00 -23.77 10.86
N GLU A 181 10.23 -24.01 10.47
CA GLU A 181 10.60 -24.62 9.20
C GLU A 181 11.57 -25.77 9.46
N ASP A 182 11.51 -26.79 8.61
CA ASP A 182 12.34 -28.00 8.78
C ASP A 182 13.83 -27.72 8.56
N LEU A 183 14.15 -26.78 7.66
CA LEU A 183 15.52 -26.38 7.35
C LEU A 183 15.88 -25.05 8.00
N ARG A 184 17.15 -24.89 8.38
CA ARG A 184 17.67 -23.60 8.88
C ARG A 184 17.67 -22.56 7.76
N GLY A 185 17.40 -21.30 8.09
CA GLY A 185 17.37 -20.20 7.12
C GLY A 185 18.66 -20.05 6.30
N SER A 186 19.83 -20.34 6.89
CA SER A 186 21.11 -20.32 6.16
C SER A 186 21.17 -21.34 5.03
N THR A 187 20.62 -22.55 5.23
CA THR A 187 20.59 -23.60 4.22
C THR A 187 19.68 -23.20 3.08
N ARG A 188 18.46 -22.74 3.40
CA ARG A 188 17.47 -22.28 2.41
C ARG A 188 17.98 -21.11 1.58
N ALA A 189 18.66 -20.15 2.21
CA ALA A 189 19.27 -19.00 1.53
C ALA A 189 20.36 -19.41 0.53
N ILE A 190 21.23 -20.36 0.90
CA ILE A 190 22.28 -20.87 0.01
C ILE A 190 21.66 -21.67 -1.13
N GLU A 191 20.69 -22.54 -0.85
CA GLU A 191 19.99 -23.31 -1.88
C GLU A 191 19.31 -22.38 -2.90
N MET A 192 18.59 -21.37 -2.43
CA MET A 192 17.97 -20.36 -3.28
C MET A 192 19.00 -19.59 -4.12
N LEU A 193 20.14 -19.20 -3.54
CA LEU A 193 21.22 -18.54 -4.28
C LEU A 193 21.76 -19.44 -5.39
N LEU A 194 22.02 -20.72 -5.09
CA LEU A 194 22.52 -21.67 -6.07
C LEU A 194 21.50 -21.92 -7.20
N THR A 195 20.21 -22.03 -6.88
CA THR A 195 19.11 -22.10 -7.87
C THR A 195 19.09 -20.87 -8.77
N LYS A 196 19.17 -19.67 -8.18
CA LYS A 196 19.29 -18.41 -8.93
C LYS A 196 20.51 -18.39 -9.85
N MET A 197 21.68 -18.82 -9.37
CA MET A 197 22.91 -18.87 -10.15
C MET A 197 22.84 -19.86 -11.33
N ARG A 198 22.01 -20.90 -11.23
CA ARG A 198 21.73 -21.84 -12.33
C ARG A 198 20.70 -21.32 -13.34
N GLY A 199 20.10 -20.15 -13.10
CA GLY A 199 19.03 -19.61 -13.94
C GLY A 199 17.69 -20.35 -13.77
N GLU A 200 17.54 -21.14 -12.71
CA GLU A 200 16.32 -21.84 -12.37
C GLU A 200 15.32 -20.88 -11.69
N SER A 201 14.02 -21.18 -11.77
CA SER A 201 13.00 -20.43 -11.04
C SER A 201 13.14 -20.70 -9.54
N PHE A 202 13.03 -19.64 -8.74
CA PHE A 202 13.06 -19.72 -7.29
C PHE A 202 11.99 -18.78 -6.70
N ALA A 203 11.48 -19.13 -5.52
CA ALA A 203 10.59 -18.28 -4.74
C ALA A 203 11.38 -17.65 -3.59
N THR A 204 11.29 -16.33 -3.43
CA THR A 204 11.89 -15.63 -2.30
C THR A 204 10.99 -15.74 -1.07
N GLU A 205 11.57 -16.13 0.07
CA GLU A 205 10.90 -16.03 1.38
C GLU A 205 10.74 -14.56 1.82
N TRP A 206 11.54 -13.67 1.24
CA TRP A 206 11.53 -12.24 1.50
C TRP A 206 11.29 -11.48 0.21
N PRO A 207 10.01 -11.32 -0.22
CA PRO A 207 9.71 -10.46 -1.34
C PRO A 207 10.13 -9.04 -0.98
N LEU A 208 11.00 -8.45 -1.81
CA LEU A 208 11.33 -7.04 -1.68
C LEU A 208 10.06 -6.22 -1.98
N PRO A 209 9.81 -5.14 -1.23
CA PRO A 209 8.74 -4.21 -1.57
C PRO A 209 8.96 -3.69 -2.99
N SER A 210 7.88 -3.60 -3.76
CA SER A 210 7.87 -2.85 -5.02
C SER A 210 7.63 -1.39 -4.66
N TYR A 211 8.54 -0.51 -5.06
CA TYR A 211 8.34 0.92 -5.00
C TYR A 211 7.88 1.40 -6.38
N GLU A 212 6.95 2.34 -6.41
CA GLU A 212 6.62 3.00 -7.67
C GLU A 212 7.88 3.73 -8.17
N PRO A 213 8.29 3.49 -9.42
CA PRO A 213 9.37 4.26 -10.00
C PRO A 213 8.94 5.72 -10.13
N ALA A 214 9.76 6.64 -9.60
CA ALA A 214 9.58 8.06 -9.85
C ALA A 214 10.01 8.39 -11.28
N GLU A 215 9.19 9.17 -11.99
CA GLU A 215 9.56 9.69 -13.31
C GLU A 215 10.74 10.66 -13.15
N ALA A 216 11.79 10.44 -13.94
CA ALA A 216 12.94 11.33 -13.92
C ALA A 216 12.55 12.72 -14.44
N SER A 217 13.00 13.77 -13.76
CA SER A 217 12.80 15.14 -14.23
C SER A 217 13.55 15.39 -15.54
N GLU A 218 13.02 16.29 -16.37
CA GLU A 218 13.68 16.73 -17.61
C GLU A 218 15.10 17.26 -17.30
N PRO A 219 16.10 16.93 -18.14
CA PRO A 219 17.47 17.36 -17.90
C PRO A 219 17.61 18.88 -18.10
N ILE A 220 18.45 19.50 -17.26
CA ILE A 220 18.84 20.90 -17.47
C ILE A 220 19.70 20.99 -18.73
N ALA A 221 19.35 21.92 -19.63
CA ALA A 221 20.08 22.15 -20.86
C ALA A 221 21.55 22.51 -20.60
N SER A 222 22.45 21.92 -21.37
CA SER A 222 23.89 22.19 -21.25
C SER A 222 24.20 23.68 -21.42
N GLY A 223 24.98 24.23 -20.48
CA GLY A 223 25.37 25.65 -20.48
C GLY A 223 24.31 26.63 -19.99
N ALA A 224 23.11 26.17 -19.62
CA ALA A 224 22.12 27.03 -18.98
C ALA A 224 22.51 27.29 -17.51
N SER A 225 22.38 28.55 -17.07
CA SER A 225 22.38 28.86 -15.64
C SER A 225 21.02 28.47 -15.05
N PHE A 226 21.04 27.88 -13.86
CA PHE A 226 19.84 27.39 -13.17
C PHE A 226 19.92 27.65 -11.68
N ARG A 227 18.77 27.65 -11.00
CA ARG A 227 18.70 27.75 -9.55
C ARG A 227 18.73 26.36 -8.90
N LEU A 228 19.72 26.13 -8.05
CA LEU A 228 19.95 24.88 -7.32
C LEU A 228 19.50 25.01 -5.87
N ALA A 229 18.85 23.99 -5.31
CA ALA A 229 18.65 23.82 -3.88
C ALA A 229 19.46 22.66 -3.31
N LEU A 230 19.83 22.78 -2.05
CA LEU A 230 20.41 21.69 -1.27
C LEU A 230 19.35 21.18 -0.30
N VAL A 231 19.13 19.87 -0.35
CA VAL A 231 18.20 19.15 0.51
C VAL A 231 18.97 18.00 1.14
N THR A 232 18.63 17.61 2.37
CA THR A 232 19.20 16.42 2.98
C THR A 232 18.15 15.64 3.75
N GLU A 233 18.19 14.32 3.59
CA GLU A 233 17.47 13.37 4.44
C GLU A 233 18.36 12.77 5.52
N ALA A 234 19.62 13.20 5.57
CA ALA A 234 20.61 12.69 6.49
C ALA A 234 20.65 13.51 7.80
N GLY A 235 19.59 14.25 8.12
CA GLY A 235 19.38 14.88 9.42
C GLY A 235 20.39 15.97 9.78
N MET A 236 20.86 16.75 8.81
CA MET A 236 21.83 17.82 9.08
C MET A 236 21.14 19.01 9.78
N VAL A 237 21.64 19.41 10.94
CA VAL A 237 21.08 20.48 11.77
C VAL A 237 22.20 21.34 12.37
N PRO A 238 21.94 22.58 12.81
CA PRO A 238 22.90 23.33 13.61
C PRO A 238 23.34 22.54 14.84
N ALA A 239 24.62 22.67 15.21
CA ALA A 239 25.21 21.92 16.30
C ALA A 239 24.40 22.05 17.61
N GLY A 240 24.17 20.90 18.26
CA GLY A 240 23.32 20.78 19.45
C GLY A 240 21.84 20.56 19.14
N ASN A 241 21.44 20.46 17.87
CA ASN A 241 20.08 20.21 17.40
C ASN A 241 19.01 21.08 18.12
N PRO A 242 19.10 22.42 18.03
CA PRO A 242 18.24 23.32 18.79
C PRO A 242 16.75 23.15 18.46
N ASP A 243 16.45 22.82 17.20
CA ASP A 243 15.09 22.64 16.67
C ASP A 243 14.55 21.21 16.88
N ARG A 244 15.34 20.34 17.50
CA ARG A 244 14.95 18.99 17.93
C ARG A 244 14.46 18.10 16.79
N LEU A 245 15.13 18.15 15.64
CA LEU A 245 14.88 17.19 14.57
C LEU A 245 15.13 15.77 15.09
N PRO A 246 14.18 14.83 14.96
CA PRO A 246 14.38 13.46 15.43
C PRO A 246 15.50 12.75 14.68
N SER A 247 16.20 11.83 15.37
CA SER A 247 17.22 10.96 14.76
C SER A 247 16.64 9.83 13.89
N GLY A 248 15.32 9.68 13.87
CA GLY A 248 14.55 8.80 13.01
C GLY A 248 13.06 8.99 13.24
N TRP A 249 12.23 8.43 12.37
CA TRP A 249 10.78 8.66 12.33
C TRP A 249 10.40 10.14 12.28
N ALA A 250 11.17 10.95 11.54
CA ALA A 250 10.83 12.36 11.39
C ALA A 250 9.47 12.50 10.69
N THR A 251 8.59 13.31 11.29
CA THR A 251 7.30 13.71 10.71
C THR A 251 7.35 15.08 10.05
N ASP A 252 8.47 15.79 10.21
CA ASP A 252 8.62 17.18 9.83
C ASP A 252 9.97 17.39 9.14
N TRP A 253 10.10 18.57 8.53
CA TRP A 253 11.33 19.05 7.94
C TRP A 253 11.58 20.50 8.34
N LEU A 254 12.84 20.89 8.32
CA LEU A 254 13.33 22.18 8.78
C LEU A 254 14.10 22.87 7.65
N SER A 255 14.18 24.19 7.73
CA SER A 255 14.94 25.01 6.80
C SER A 255 15.99 25.80 7.55
N TYR A 256 17.23 25.80 7.05
CA TYR A 256 18.34 26.51 7.67
C TYR A 256 18.99 27.49 6.68
N PRO A 257 19.20 28.77 7.07
CA PRO A 257 19.81 29.75 6.19
C PRO A 257 21.29 29.41 5.91
N ILE A 258 21.62 29.35 4.62
CA ILE A 258 22.98 29.12 4.10
C ILE A 258 23.50 30.29 3.26
N HIS A 259 22.71 31.36 3.10
CA HIS A 259 23.11 32.57 2.39
C HIS A 259 24.43 33.16 2.92
N GLY A 260 25.38 33.41 2.02
CA GLY A 260 26.67 34.02 2.36
C GLY A 260 27.67 33.08 3.04
N ARG A 261 27.35 31.79 3.17
CA ARG A 261 28.28 30.76 3.65
C ARG A 261 29.03 30.14 2.48
N GLU A 262 30.35 29.99 2.60
CA GLU A 262 31.19 29.30 1.60
C GLU A 262 31.21 27.77 1.76
N GLY A 263 30.83 27.27 2.94
CA GLY A 263 30.82 25.85 3.31
C GLY A 263 30.38 25.70 4.77
N PHE A 264 30.59 24.52 5.34
CA PHE A 264 30.32 24.22 6.75
C PHE A 264 31.61 23.88 7.48
N ALA A 265 31.92 24.61 8.55
CA ALA A 265 33.03 24.26 9.41
C ALA A 265 32.63 23.17 10.42
N GLU A 266 33.62 22.40 10.86
CA GLU A 266 33.46 21.43 11.95
C GLU A 266 32.81 22.09 13.17
N GLY A 267 31.75 21.46 13.69
CA GLY A 267 31.03 21.94 14.89
C GLY A 267 30.00 23.05 14.66
N GLU A 268 29.78 23.52 13.42
CA GLU A 268 28.67 24.44 13.12
C GLU A 268 27.36 23.69 12.86
N PHE A 269 27.47 22.57 12.15
CA PHE A 269 26.37 21.66 11.84
C PHE A 269 26.76 20.23 12.22
N GLU A 270 25.76 19.41 12.52
CA GLU A 270 25.92 18.00 12.81
C GLU A 270 24.78 17.19 12.18
N SER A 271 25.04 15.92 11.90
CA SER A 271 24.03 14.95 11.51
C SER A 271 23.46 14.28 12.75
N VAL A 272 22.14 14.34 12.92
CA VAL A 272 21.42 13.60 13.96
C VAL A 272 20.95 12.22 13.49
N HIS A 273 21.31 11.81 12.28
CA HIS A 273 20.79 10.59 11.66
C HIS A 273 21.19 9.33 12.42
N GLY A 274 20.21 8.66 13.03
CA GLY A 274 20.44 7.48 13.88
C GLY A 274 20.73 6.17 13.14
N GLY A 275 20.73 6.19 11.80
CA GLY A 275 20.96 5.02 10.95
C GLY A 275 22.38 4.84 10.43
N ILE A 276 23.29 5.79 10.69
CA ILE A 276 24.70 5.76 10.22
C ILE A 276 25.67 6.25 11.29
N ASP A 277 26.97 5.97 11.11
CA ASP A 277 28.03 6.64 11.85
C ASP A 277 28.21 8.07 11.30
N THR A 278 27.88 9.06 12.13
CA THR A 278 27.89 10.47 11.75
C THR A 278 29.25 11.15 11.98
N SER A 279 30.25 10.44 12.52
CA SER A 279 31.53 11.03 12.92
C SER A 279 32.24 11.75 11.77
N PHE A 280 32.25 11.14 10.57
CA PHE A 280 32.90 11.72 9.40
C PHE A 280 32.13 12.88 8.78
N ALA A 281 30.80 12.88 8.90
CA ALA A 281 29.96 14.00 8.47
C ALA A 281 30.08 15.16 9.45
N ASN A 282 30.19 14.91 10.75
CA ASN A 282 30.31 15.97 11.76
C ASN A 282 31.69 16.65 11.74
N GLN A 283 32.74 15.93 11.37
CA GLN A 283 34.08 16.49 11.14
C GLN A 283 34.13 17.40 9.91
N ASP A 284 33.30 17.13 8.90
CA ASP A 284 33.31 17.81 7.60
C ASP A 284 31.89 17.73 7.00
N PRO A 285 30.99 18.67 7.40
CA PRO A 285 29.59 18.58 7.02
C PRO A 285 29.32 18.76 5.53
N ASP A 286 30.28 19.34 4.80
CA ASP A 286 30.22 19.45 3.34
C ASP A 286 30.21 18.06 2.64
N ARG A 287 30.66 16.99 3.32
CA ARG A 287 30.54 15.60 2.83
C ARG A 287 29.10 15.13 2.71
N GLN A 288 28.24 15.62 3.59
CA GLN A 288 26.84 15.24 3.64
C GLN A 288 25.99 16.17 2.76
N VAL A 289 26.31 17.46 2.77
CA VAL A 289 25.65 18.49 1.96
C VAL A 289 26.72 19.32 1.28
N PRO A 290 26.93 19.19 -0.05
CA PRO A 290 28.08 19.75 -0.76
C PRO A 290 27.92 21.26 -1.03
N LEU A 291 27.87 22.06 0.03
CA LEU A 291 27.72 23.52 -0.06
C LEU A 291 28.97 24.16 -0.66
N ASP A 292 30.15 23.70 -0.27
CA ASP A 292 31.44 24.12 -0.84
C ASP A 292 31.49 23.98 -2.37
N ALA A 293 31.12 22.81 -2.90
CA ALA A 293 31.10 22.54 -4.33
C ALA A 293 30.03 23.37 -5.04
N ALA A 294 28.84 23.52 -4.43
CA ALA A 294 27.77 24.34 -4.96
C ALA A 294 28.18 25.83 -5.05
N ARG A 295 28.90 26.34 -4.03
CA ARG A 295 29.42 27.71 -4.01
C ARG A 295 30.50 27.94 -5.06
N SER A 296 31.40 26.98 -5.27
CA SER A 296 32.36 27.05 -6.38
C SER A 296 31.66 27.20 -7.73
N MET A 297 30.59 26.44 -7.97
CA MET A 297 29.82 26.52 -9.22
C MET A 297 29.04 27.83 -9.35
N GLU A 298 28.56 28.38 -8.24
CA GLU A 298 27.90 29.70 -8.22
C GLU A 298 28.88 30.82 -8.56
N GLN A 299 30.10 30.78 -8.01
CA GLN A 299 31.16 31.74 -8.33
C GLN A 299 31.61 31.68 -9.80
N GLU A 300 31.55 30.49 -10.41
CA GLU A 300 31.75 30.30 -11.86
C GLU A 300 30.58 30.83 -12.71
N GLY A 301 29.48 31.27 -12.10
CA GLY A 301 28.28 31.76 -12.77
C GLY A 301 27.42 30.66 -13.41
N ARG A 302 27.68 29.39 -13.07
CA ARG A 302 27.00 28.23 -13.67
C ARG A 302 25.64 27.95 -13.05
N LEU A 303 25.43 28.38 -11.81
CA LEU A 303 24.17 28.26 -11.10
C LEU A 303 23.97 29.45 -10.16
N SER A 304 22.77 29.56 -9.61
CA SER A 304 22.49 30.35 -8.40
C SER A 304 21.99 29.43 -7.31
N LEU A 305 22.39 29.65 -6.06
CA LEU A 305 22.01 28.79 -4.94
C LEU A 305 20.77 29.31 -4.22
N HIS A 306 19.86 28.41 -3.88
CA HIS A 306 18.79 28.66 -2.94
C HIS A 306 19.39 29.08 -1.58
N PRO A 307 18.87 30.12 -0.90
CA PRO A 307 19.48 30.64 0.31
C PRO A 307 19.30 29.76 1.55
N GLU A 308 18.51 28.68 1.46
CA GLU A 308 18.24 27.77 2.56
C GLU A 308 18.53 26.31 2.21
N LEU A 309 19.01 25.56 3.20
CA LEU A 309 19.13 24.11 3.24
C LEU A 309 17.85 23.51 3.83
N LEU A 310 17.19 22.63 3.08
CA LEU A 310 16.06 21.85 3.61
C LEU A 310 16.57 20.55 4.22
N SER A 311 16.17 20.26 5.45
CA SER A 311 16.67 19.11 6.21
C SER A 311 15.54 18.30 6.83
N THR A 312 15.62 16.98 6.69
CA THR A 312 14.82 16.01 7.43
C THR A 312 15.67 14.79 7.76
N THR A 313 15.11 13.85 8.51
CA THR A 313 15.77 12.57 8.82
C THR A 313 14.98 11.42 8.23
N GLY A 314 15.48 10.85 7.12
CA GLY A 314 14.86 9.74 6.40
C GLY A 314 14.90 8.41 7.17
N ASN A 315 15.76 8.29 8.18
CA ASN A 315 15.89 7.10 9.02
C ASN A 315 14.54 6.61 9.54
N MET A 316 14.13 5.40 9.16
CA MET A 316 12.88 4.77 9.58
C MET A 316 11.61 5.59 9.28
N GLY A 317 11.67 6.51 8.33
CA GLY A 317 10.50 7.26 7.86
C GLY A 317 9.41 6.34 7.29
N THR A 318 8.14 6.63 7.58
CA THR A 318 7.05 5.92 6.91
C THR A 318 6.93 6.41 5.47
N LEU A 319 6.52 5.54 4.53
CA LEU A 319 6.31 5.95 3.14
C LEU A 319 5.33 7.13 3.06
N ARG A 320 4.24 7.09 3.84
CA ARG A 320 3.24 8.17 3.90
C ARG A 320 3.87 9.52 4.30
N ASP A 321 4.67 9.54 5.36
CA ASP A 321 5.23 10.78 5.88
C ASP A 321 6.34 11.30 4.96
N MET A 322 7.19 10.43 4.43
CA MET A 322 8.27 10.82 3.52
C MET A 322 7.73 11.31 2.16
N THR A 323 6.67 10.67 1.62
CA THR A 323 5.98 11.17 0.43
C THR A 323 5.41 12.57 0.65
N ARG A 324 4.80 12.81 1.82
CA ARG A 324 4.27 14.14 2.16
C ARG A 324 5.39 15.18 2.31
N ILE A 325 6.44 14.88 3.05
CA ILE A 325 7.59 15.77 3.25
C ILE A 325 8.24 16.13 1.91
N GLY A 326 8.52 15.14 1.06
CA GLY A 326 9.06 15.39 -0.28
C GLY A 326 8.16 16.28 -1.14
N ALA A 327 6.84 16.07 -1.09
CA ALA A 327 5.87 16.90 -1.81
C ALA A 327 5.73 18.34 -1.23
N GLU A 328 5.92 18.53 0.07
CA GLU A 328 5.96 19.85 0.71
C GLU A 328 7.23 20.61 0.33
N MET A 329 8.40 20.00 0.49
CA MET A 329 9.69 20.56 0.08
C MET A 329 9.69 20.91 -1.41
N GLY A 330 9.26 19.99 -2.27
CA GLY A 330 9.20 20.20 -3.72
C GLY A 330 8.30 21.39 -4.09
N ARG A 331 7.14 21.54 -3.45
CA ARG A 331 6.26 22.70 -3.68
C ARG A 331 6.91 24.02 -3.25
N ALA A 332 7.60 24.04 -2.11
CA ALA A 332 8.31 25.23 -1.64
C ALA A 332 9.42 25.63 -2.64
N LEU A 333 10.25 24.68 -3.05
CA LEU A 333 11.34 24.90 -4.00
C LEU A 333 10.83 25.39 -5.37
N ILE A 334 9.75 24.80 -5.88
CA ILE A 334 9.12 25.24 -7.14
C ILE A 334 8.60 26.67 -7.02
N ALA A 335 7.98 27.02 -5.89
CA ALA A 335 7.49 28.39 -5.64
C ALA A 335 8.63 29.42 -5.63
N ASP A 336 9.82 29.02 -5.19
CA ASP A 336 11.04 29.83 -5.21
C ASP A 336 11.81 29.79 -6.55
N GLY A 337 11.24 29.16 -7.58
CA GLY A 337 11.84 29.08 -8.92
C GLY A 337 13.10 28.22 -8.97
N VAL A 338 13.25 27.27 -8.04
CA VAL A 338 14.32 26.27 -8.08
C VAL A 338 14.08 25.30 -9.23
N GLN A 339 15.13 25.00 -9.98
CA GLN A 339 15.08 24.14 -11.17
C GLN A 339 15.76 22.79 -10.95
N ALA A 340 16.63 22.68 -9.95
CA ALA A 340 17.23 21.42 -9.53
C ALA A 340 17.43 21.39 -8.02
N ALA A 341 17.40 20.18 -7.46
CA ALA A 341 17.77 19.93 -6.08
C ALA A 341 18.79 18.78 -6.03
N ILE A 342 19.80 18.94 -5.18
CA ILE A 342 20.64 17.81 -4.74
C ILE A 342 20.09 17.36 -3.39
N VAL A 343 19.71 16.08 -3.31
CA VAL A 343 19.24 15.46 -2.07
C VAL A 343 20.37 14.61 -1.51
N GLY A 344 21.03 15.10 -0.47
CA GLY A 344 22.06 14.37 0.27
C GLY A 344 21.43 13.26 1.12
N SER A 345 21.88 12.02 0.90
CA SER A 345 21.48 10.81 1.64
C SER A 345 22.66 10.26 2.46
N THR A 346 22.42 9.14 3.14
CA THR A 346 23.37 8.43 4.01
C THR A 346 24.46 7.67 3.27
#